data_AF-A0A6L3V0K4-F1
#
_entry.id   AF-A0A6L3V0K4-F1
#
_cell.length_a   1.000
_cell.length_b   1.000
_cell.length_c   1.000
_cell.angle_alpha   90.00
_cell.angle_beta   90.00
_cell.angle_gamma   90.00
#
_symmetry.space_group_name_H-M   'P 1'
#
loop_
_entity.id
_entity.type
_entity.pdbx_description
1 polymer ?
#
loop_
_entity_poly.entity_id
_entity_poly.type
_entity_poly.pdbx_seq_one_letter_code
_entity_poly.pdbx_strand_id
1 'polypeptide(L)'
;MMVFDVYKIDQIRNEFKSIRNKYFKDKPKMCSRCFSSKIIHLHHKKAIADGGTNDNENLVPLCKGCHDEWHYVEGSIEFEDFLETISGHEFIIIQKNMDQFIKSFKDAPFEEGMNLLKKSVLDMREMNRGFALAEFEDRTGELRL
;
A
#
# COMPACT_ATOMS: atom_id res chain seq x y z
N MET A 1 1.16 -4.49 39.51
CA MET A 1 0.77 -5.25 38.31
C MET A 1 0.85 -4.36 37.06
N MET A 2 2.01 -3.75 36.77
CA MET A 2 2.18 -2.81 35.63
C MET A 2 3.52 -2.95 34.88
N VAL A 3 4.52 -3.60 35.49
CA VAL A 3 5.86 -3.71 34.91
C VAL A 3 5.93 -4.86 33.90
N PHE A 4 5.28 -6.01 34.19
CA PHE A 4 5.27 -7.19 33.31
C PHE A 4 4.63 -6.91 31.93
N ASP A 5 3.59 -6.08 31.87
CA ASP A 5 2.91 -5.75 30.61
C ASP A 5 3.74 -4.84 29.70
N VAL A 6 4.51 -3.89 30.28
CA VAL A 6 5.39 -3.00 29.52
C VAL A 6 6.56 -3.76 28.88
N TYR A 7 7.22 -4.65 29.64
CA TYR A 7 8.30 -5.50 29.11
C TYR A 7 7.84 -6.36 27.93
N LYS A 8 6.62 -6.90 28.01
CA LYS A 8 6.03 -7.72 26.95
C LYS A 8 5.74 -6.90 25.69
N ILE A 9 5.25 -5.67 25.83
CA ILE A 9 5.01 -4.74 24.71
C ILE A 9 6.33 -4.36 24.02
N ASP A 10 7.38 -4.04 24.79
CA ASP A 10 8.67 -3.65 24.22
C ASP A 10 9.35 -4.82 23.51
N GLN A 11 9.20 -6.04 24.02
CA GLN A 11 9.67 -7.24 23.33
C GLN A 11 8.96 -7.42 21.98
N ILE A 12 7.62 -7.33 21.94
CA ILE A 12 6.82 -7.41 20.71
C ILE A 12 7.25 -6.34 19.68
N ARG A 13 7.46 -5.10 20.14
CA ARG A 13 7.94 -3.99 19.28
C ARG A 13 9.32 -4.25 18.70
N ASN A 14 10.24 -4.78 19.51
CA ASN A 14 11.60 -5.09 19.08
C ASN A 14 11.63 -6.28 18.10
N GLU A 15 10.83 -7.32 18.36
CA GLU A 15 10.64 -8.44 17.44
C GLU A 15 10.12 -7.96 16.08
N PHE A 16 9.08 -7.11 16.07
CA PHE A 16 8.54 -6.55 14.84
C PHE A 16 9.55 -5.67 14.10
N LYS A 17 10.37 -4.90 14.81
CA LYS A 17 11.46 -4.11 14.23
C LYS A 17 12.48 -5.01 13.51
N SER A 18 12.83 -6.14 14.10
CA SER A 18 13.73 -7.14 13.48
C SER A 18 13.10 -7.75 12.22
N ILE A 19 11.83 -8.16 12.30
CA ILE A 19 11.06 -8.70 11.17
C ILE A 19 11.00 -7.68 10.03
N ARG A 20 10.70 -6.42 10.33
CA ARG A 20 10.67 -5.33 9.34
C ARG A 20 12.01 -5.15 8.64
N ASN A 21 13.10 -5.13 9.40
CA ASN A 21 14.44 -4.98 8.84
C ASN A 21 14.79 -6.16 7.91
N LYS A 22 14.43 -7.39 8.31
CA LYS A 22 14.61 -8.59 7.48
C LYS A 22 13.74 -8.55 6.22
N TYR A 23 12.48 -8.12 6.34
CA TYR A 23 11.54 -8.07 5.22
C TYR A 23 12.06 -7.20 4.07
N PHE A 24 12.56 -6.00 4.39
CA PHE A 24 13.07 -5.03 3.42
C PHE A 24 14.55 -5.18 3.07
N LYS A 25 15.25 -6.19 3.61
CA LYS A 25 16.67 -6.40 3.31
C LYS A 25 16.90 -6.61 1.81
N ASP A 26 16.05 -7.42 1.20
CA ASP A 26 16.16 -7.85 -0.20
C ASP A 26 14.90 -7.49 -1.01
N LYS A 27 14.13 -6.50 -0.56
CA LYS A 27 12.89 -6.06 -1.21
C LYS A 27 12.84 -4.54 -1.36
N PRO A 28 12.31 -4.02 -2.48
CA PRO A 28 12.09 -2.58 -2.62
C PRO A 28 11.11 -2.08 -1.54
N LYS A 29 11.43 -0.92 -0.96
CA LYS A 29 10.52 -0.21 -0.07
C LYS A 29 9.46 0.50 -0.91
N MET A 30 8.41 -0.22 -1.24
CA MET A 30 7.35 0.23 -2.12
C MET A 30 5.98 -0.17 -1.57
N CYS A 31 5.01 0.72 -1.64
CA CYS A 31 3.63 0.45 -1.25
C CYS A 31 3.01 -0.60 -2.16
N SER A 32 2.42 -1.67 -1.61
CA SER A 32 1.74 -2.71 -2.38
C SER A 32 0.47 -2.24 -3.09
N ARG A 33 -0.14 -1.13 -2.65
CA ARG A 33 -1.39 -0.61 -3.23
C ARG A 33 -1.15 0.42 -4.34
N CYS A 34 -0.37 1.45 -4.07
CA CYS A 34 -0.19 2.58 -5.00
C CYS A 34 1.23 2.72 -5.56
N PHE A 35 2.14 1.80 -5.20
CA PHE A 35 3.54 1.78 -5.61
C PHE A 35 4.37 3.02 -5.28
N SER A 36 3.88 3.88 -4.39
CA SER A 36 4.70 4.95 -3.82
C SER A 36 5.92 4.38 -3.10
N SER A 37 7.09 5.00 -3.27
CA SER A 37 8.31 4.74 -2.50
C SER A 37 8.46 5.63 -1.25
N LYS A 38 7.48 6.51 -0.98
CA LYS A 38 7.52 7.50 0.11
C LYS A 38 7.04 6.89 1.43
N ILE A 39 7.87 6.99 2.46
CA ILE A 39 7.61 6.58 3.86
C ILE A 39 6.83 5.26 3.94
N ILE A 40 7.56 4.15 3.87
CA ILE A 40 6.98 2.80 3.85
C ILE A 40 7.01 2.16 5.23
N HIS A 41 5.81 1.76 5.67
CA HIS A 41 5.57 0.95 6.85
C HIS A 41 5.36 -0.51 6.43
N LEU A 42 5.70 -1.44 7.32
CA LEU A 42 5.29 -2.83 7.19
C LEU A 42 4.05 -3.01 8.05
N HIS A 43 2.99 -3.55 7.48
CA HIS A 43 1.69 -3.70 8.11
C HIS A 43 1.28 -5.18 8.13
N HIS A 44 0.46 -5.58 9.10
CA HIS A 44 -0.12 -6.91 9.13
C HIS A 44 -1.46 -6.91 8.39
N LYS A 45 -1.66 -7.73 7.36
CA LYS A 45 -2.94 -7.81 6.63
C LYS A 45 -4.10 -8.17 7.56
N LYS A 46 -3.85 -9.11 8.47
CA LYS A 46 -4.70 -9.43 9.61
C LYS A 46 -3.97 -9.05 10.89
N ALA A 47 -4.58 -8.22 11.73
CA ALA A 47 -4.01 -7.82 13.01
C ALA A 47 -3.67 -9.03 13.90
N ILE A 48 -2.58 -8.93 14.68
CA ILE A 48 -2.18 -9.96 15.66
C ILE A 48 -3.30 -10.24 16.67
N ALA A 49 -4.03 -9.21 17.09
CA ALA A 49 -5.16 -9.33 18.03
C ALA A 49 -6.28 -10.22 17.48
N ASP A 50 -6.44 -10.28 16.16
CA ASP A 50 -7.46 -11.07 15.47
C ASP A 50 -6.90 -12.40 14.93
N GLY A 51 -5.73 -12.82 15.44
CA GLY A 51 -5.08 -14.08 15.08
C GLY A 51 -4.22 -14.01 13.82
N GLY A 52 -3.79 -12.82 13.40
CA GLY A 52 -2.74 -12.66 12.42
C GLY A 52 -1.37 -13.14 12.93
N THR A 53 -0.44 -13.36 12.01
CA THR A 53 0.92 -13.85 12.31
C THR A 53 2.00 -12.88 11.82
N ASN A 54 3.24 -13.11 12.22
CA ASN A 54 4.42 -12.39 11.70
C ASN A 54 4.99 -13.02 10.43
N ASP A 55 4.24 -13.93 9.79
CA ASP A 55 4.68 -14.60 8.57
C ASP A 55 4.64 -13.62 7.39
N ASN A 56 5.54 -13.80 6.42
CA ASN A 56 5.68 -12.86 5.30
C ASN A 56 4.38 -12.70 4.50
N GLU A 57 3.55 -13.74 4.43
CA GLU A 57 2.26 -13.77 3.73
C GLU A 57 1.23 -12.84 4.38
N ASN A 58 1.33 -12.63 5.70
CA ASN A 58 0.50 -11.71 6.47
C ASN A 58 1.13 -10.31 6.57
N LEU A 59 2.30 -10.07 5.98
CA LEU A 59 2.98 -8.78 6.03
C LEU A 59 2.95 -8.07 4.68
N VAL A 60 2.60 -6.78 4.71
CA VAL A 60 2.41 -5.97 3.51
C VAL A 60 3.02 -4.58 3.67
N PRO A 61 3.84 -4.12 2.72
CA PRO A 61 4.40 -2.78 2.75
C PRO A 61 3.35 -1.76 2.28
N LEU A 62 3.09 -0.72 3.07
CA LEU A 62 2.17 0.36 2.72
C LEU A 62 2.85 1.71 2.95
N CYS A 63 2.58 2.68 2.07
CA CYS A 63 2.93 4.07 2.37
C CYS A 63 2.07 4.59 3.51
N LYS A 64 2.49 5.67 4.19
CA LYS A 64 1.73 6.27 5.30
C LYS A 64 0.25 6.47 4.97
N GLY A 65 -0.07 6.99 3.79
CA GLY A 65 -1.46 7.24 3.37
C GLY A 65 -2.30 5.96 3.29
N CYS A 66 -1.82 4.95 2.56
CA CYS A 66 -2.53 3.67 2.46
C CYS A 66 -2.55 2.91 3.80
N HIS A 67 -1.49 3.02 4.60
CA HIS A 67 -1.44 2.43 5.93
C HIS A 67 -2.55 2.98 6.83
N ASP A 68 -2.69 4.30 6.89
CA ASP A 68 -3.71 4.94 7.71
C ASP A 68 -5.12 4.67 7.18
N GLU A 69 -5.28 4.57 5.86
CA GLU A 69 -6.55 4.22 5.22
C GLU A 69 -6.98 2.78 5.56
N TRP A 70 -6.05 1.82 5.58
CA TRP A 70 -6.36 0.46 5.99
C TRP A 70 -6.83 0.39 7.45
N HIS A 71 -6.16 1.08 8.38
CA HIS A 71 -6.62 1.17 9.78
C HIS A 71 -8.05 1.72 9.93
N TYR A 72 -8.53 2.51 8.95
CA TYR A 72 -9.88 3.04 8.96
C TYR A 72 -10.94 2.03 8.46
N VAL A 73 -10.56 1.15 7.52
CA VAL A 73 -11.48 0.20 6.87
C VAL A 73 -11.28 -1.26 7.32
N GLU A 74 -10.27 -1.52 8.15
CA GLU A 74 -9.96 -2.84 8.68
C GLU A 74 -11.20 -3.44 9.37
N GLY A 75 -11.47 -4.72 9.08
CA GLY A 75 -12.66 -5.42 9.55
C GLY A 75 -13.97 -5.04 8.83
N SER A 76 -13.94 -4.04 7.93
CA SER A 76 -15.11 -3.67 7.10
C SER A 76 -15.02 -4.24 5.68
N ILE A 77 -13.82 -4.49 5.18
CA ILE A 77 -13.55 -5.08 3.86
C ILE A 77 -12.38 -6.07 3.94
N GLU A 78 -12.28 -6.96 2.96
CA GLU A 78 -11.13 -7.85 2.82
C GLU A 78 -9.88 -7.07 2.37
N PHE A 79 -8.70 -7.54 2.79
CA PHE A 79 -7.44 -6.85 2.48
C PHE A 79 -7.16 -6.82 0.97
N GLU A 80 -7.49 -7.89 0.25
CA GLU A 80 -7.36 -7.98 -1.20
C GLU A 80 -8.24 -6.95 -1.91
N ASP A 81 -9.48 -6.74 -1.45
CA ASP A 81 -10.37 -5.71 -1.98
C ASP A 81 -9.80 -4.30 -1.73
N PHE A 82 -9.23 -4.08 -0.54
CA PHE A 82 -8.54 -2.82 -0.23
C PHE A 82 -7.42 -2.53 -1.25
N LEU A 83 -6.63 -3.51 -1.67
CA LEU A 83 -5.58 -3.30 -2.67
C LEU A 83 -6.13 -2.84 -4.02
N GLU A 84 -7.33 -3.28 -4.41
CA GLU A 84 -7.93 -2.95 -5.70
C GLU A 84 -8.78 -1.67 -5.71
N THR A 85 -9.27 -1.24 -4.55
CA THR A 85 -10.07 -0.02 -4.44
C THR A 85 -9.24 1.24 -4.72
N ILE A 86 -9.91 2.29 -5.19
CA ILE A 86 -9.32 3.62 -5.38
C ILE A 86 -9.00 4.19 -4.00
N SER A 87 -7.74 4.55 -3.78
CA SER A 87 -7.31 5.16 -2.53
C SER A 87 -7.78 6.61 -2.42
N GLY A 88 -7.83 7.14 -1.19
CA GLY A 88 -8.24 8.53 -0.97
C GLY A 88 -7.40 9.55 -1.75
N HIS A 89 -6.09 9.30 -1.90
CA HIS A 89 -5.22 10.20 -2.66
C HIS A 89 -5.44 10.12 -4.17
N GLU A 90 -5.70 8.93 -4.71
CA GLU A 90 -6.08 8.77 -6.12
C GLU A 90 -7.43 9.43 -6.40
N PHE A 91 -8.38 9.31 -5.47
CA PHE A 91 -9.67 9.99 -5.59
C PHE A 91 -9.51 11.51 -5.66
N ILE A 92 -8.60 12.11 -4.87
CA ILE A 92 -8.30 13.55 -4.97
C ILE A 92 -7.75 13.90 -6.35
N ILE A 93 -6.87 13.06 -6.93
CA ILE A 93 -6.33 13.28 -8.28
C ILE A 93 -7.45 13.20 -9.32
N ILE A 94 -8.33 12.20 -9.21
CA ILE A 94 -9.50 12.05 -10.10
C ILE A 94 -10.42 13.26 -9.97
N GLN A 95 -10.76 13.67 -8.74
CA GLN A 95 -11.64 14.80 -8.48
C GLN A 95 -11.10 16.10 -9.07
N LYS A 96 -9.78 16.34 -9.01
CA LYS A 96 -9.15 17.51 -9.63
C LYS A 96 -9.21 17.51 -11.15
N ASN A 97 -9.35 16.34 -11.77
CA ASN A 97 -9.42 16.16 -13.23
C ASN A 97 -10.81 15.68 -13.69
N MET A 98 -11.84 15.85 -12.84
CA MET A 98 -13.16 15.27 -13.05
C MET A 98 -13.82 15.77 -14.33
N ASP A 99 -13.61 17.03 -14.71
CA ASP A 99 -14.14 17.58 -15.96
C ASP A 99 -13.57 16.88 -17.20
N GLN A 100 -12.27 16.55 -17.18
CA GLN A 100 -11.63 15.82 -18.28
C GLN A 100 -12.14 14.38 -18.31
N PHE A 101 -12.31 13.77 -17.13
CA PHE A 101 -12.86 12.43 -16.98
C PHE A 101 -14.29 12.38 -17.54
N ILE A 102 -15.19 13.23 -17.07
CA ILE A 102 -16.59 13.31 -17.54
C ILE A 102 -16.62 13.55 -19.06
N LYS A 103 -15.83 14.47 -19.60
CA LYS A 103 -15.79 14.70 -21.06
C LYS A 103 -15.37 13.46 -21.85
N SER A 104 -14.49 12.64 -21.30
CA SER A 104 -13.96 11.45 -21.97
C SER A 104 -14.96 10.29 -21.96
N PHE A 105 -15.92 10.29 -21.02
CA PHE A 105 -16.82 9.15 -20.79
C PHE A 105 -18.32 9.51 -20.77
N LYS A 106 -18.68 10.77 -21.08
CA LYS A 106 -20.07 11.27 -21.03
C LYS A 106 -21.08 10.45 -21.83
N ASP A 107 -20.63 9.79 -22.89
CA ASP A 107 -21.46 9.02 -23.81
C ASP A 107 -21.35 7.50 -23.58
N ALA A 108 -20.49 7.07 -22.64
CA ALA A 108 -20.30 5.66 -22.32
C ALA A 108 -21.38 5.17 -21.35
N PRO A 109 -21.85 3.90 -21.46
CA PRO A 109 -22.62 3.26 -20.41
C PRO A 109 -21.88 3.33 -19.06
N PHE A 110 -22.62 3.47 -17.96
CA PHE A 110 -22.04 3.67 -16.63
C PHE A 110 -20.98 2.61 -16.27
N GLU A 111 -21.26 1.33 -16.56
CA GLU A 111 -20.33 0.23 -16.30
C GLU A 111 -19.02 0.37 -17.10
N GLU A 112 -19.09 0.78 -18.36
CA GLU A 112 -17.92 1.04 -19.19
C GLU A 112 -17.11 2.22 -18.64
N GLY A 113 -17.78 3.31 -18.23
CA GLY A 113 -17.13 4.44 -17.57
C GLY A 113 -16.41 4.06 -16.28
N MET A 114 -17.01 3.19 -15.45
CA MET A 114 -16.38 2.69 -14.23
C MET A 114 -15.19 1.77 -14.51
N ASN A 115 -15.27 0.93 -15.54
CA ASN A 115 -14.14 0.11 -15.97
C ASN A 115 -12.97 0.96 -16.49
N LEU A 116 -13.26 2.04 -17.21
CA LEU A 116 -12.26 2.99 -17.68
C LEU A 116 -11.62 3.77 -16.52
N LEU A 117 -12.39 4.13 -15.50
CA LEU A 117 -11.86 4.70 -14.26
C LEU A 117 -10.89 3.72 -13.57
N LYS A 118 -11.31 2.47 -13.36
CA LYS A 118 -10.49 1.44 -12.72
C LYS A 118 -9.19 1.25 -13.50
N LYS A 119 -9.28 1.15 -14.83
CA LYS A 119 -8.10 1.06 -15.72
C LYS A 119 -7.16 2.27 -15.57
N SER A 120 -7.70 3.49 -15.59
CA SER A 120 -6.89 4.71 -15.46
C SER A 120 -6.12 4.77 -14.13
N VAL A 121 -6.74 4.30 -13.04
CA VAL A 121 -6.07 4.19 -11.74
C VAL A 121 -4.96 3.13 -11.77
N LEU A 122 -5.22 1.96 -12.36
CA LEU A 122 -4.22 0.91 -12.51
C LEU A 122 -3.02 1.37 -13.37
N ASP A 123 -3.27 2.08 -14.47
CA ASP A 123 -2.22 2.63 -15.33
C ASP A 123 -1.36 3.66 -14.57
N MET A 124 -1.98 4.53 -13.76
CA MET A 124 -1.27 5.47 -12.89
C MET A 124 -0.37 4.75 -11.87
N ARG A 125 -0.88 3.66 -11.28
CA ARG A 125 -0.14 2.82 -10.33
C ARG A 125 1.06 2.16 -10.99
N GLU A 126 0.89 1.54 -12.16
CA GLU A 126 2.01 0.91 -12.87
C GLU A 126 3.09 1.93 -13.27
N MET A 127 2.70 3.15 -13.62
CA MET A 127 3.66 4.23 -13.84
C MET A 127 4.48 4.55 -12.56
N ASN A 128 3.81 4.68 -11.40
CA ASN A 128 4.50 4.87 -10.11
C ASN A 128 5.44 3.69 -9.79
N ARG A 129 5.03 2.46 -10.12
CA ARG A 129 5.84 1.26 -9.96
C ARG A 129 7.13 1.31 -10.79
N GLY A 130 7.03 1.70 -12.05
CA GLY A 130 8.18 1.87 -12.94
C GLY A 130 9.22 2.84 -12.37
N PHE A 131 8.77 3.99 -11.88
CA PHE A 131 9.66 4.96 -11.22
C PHE A 131 10.29 4.41 -9.93
N ALA A 132 9.51 3.76 -9.07
CA ALA A 132 10.00 3.22 -7.81
C ALA A 132 11.04 2.10 -8.00
N LEU A 133 10.86 1.24 -9.01
CA LEU A 133 11.83 0.19 -9.36
C LEU A 133 13.13 0.78 -9.91
N ALA A 134 13.04 1.76 -10.82
CA ALA A 134 14.22 2.46 -11.34
C ALA A 134 15.05 3.11 -10.22
N GLU A 135 14.39 3.75 -9.24
CA GLU A 135 15.10 4.30 -8.06
C GLU A 135 15.70 3.22 -7.14
N PHE A 136 15.17 2.00 -7.15
CA PHE A 136 15.71 0.90 -6.34
C PHE A 136 16.98 0.32 -7.00
N GLU A 137 16.94 0.06 -8.31
CA GLU A 137 18.07 -0.43 -9.10
C GLU A 137 19.30 0.50 -9.01
N ASP A 138 19.07 1.81 -9.12
CA ASP A 138 20.13 2.83 -8.95
C ASP A 138 20.80 2.76 -7.56
N ARG A 139 20.00 2.50 -6.51
CA ARG A 139 20.47 2.41 -5.13
C ARG A 139 21.20 1.11 -4.80
N THR A 140 20.89 0.01 -5.49
CA THR A 140 21.56 -1.28 -5.28
C THR A 140 22.86 -1.43 -6.07
N GLY A 141 23.21 -0.44 -6.91
CA GLY A 141 24.48 -0.44 -7.65
C GLY A 141 24.52 -1.40 -8.83
N GLU A 142 23.37 -1.94 -9.27
CA GLU A 142 23.26 -2.68 -10.53
C GLU A 142 23.13 -1.68 -11.69
N LEU A 143 24.18 -0.88 -11.88
CA LEU A 143 24.29 0.02 -13.02
C LEU A 143 24.49 -0.80 -14.29
N ARG A 144 23.58 -0.59 -15.25
CA ARG A 144 23.65 -0.97 -16.66
C ARG A 144 25.06 -0.76 -17.23
N LEU A 145 25.62 -1.80 -17.85
CA LEU A 145 26.57 -1.67 -18.95
C LEU A 145 25.85 -1.12 -20.19
#